data_AF-A0A4Q1A836-F1
#
_entry.id   AF-A0A4Q1A836-F1
#
_cell.length_a   1.000
_cell.length_b   1.000
_cell.length_c   1.000
_cell.angle_alpha   90.00
_cell.angle_beta   90.00
_cell.angle_gamma   90.00
#
_symmetry.space_group_name_H-M   'P 1'
#
loop_
_entity.id
_entity.type
_entity.pdbx_description
1 polymer ?
#
loop_
_entity_poly.entity_id
_entity_poly.type
_entity_poly.pdbx_seq_one_letter_code
_entity_poly.pdbx_strand_id
1 'polypeptide(L)'
;MLDNGIKKEDRTGTGTTSVFGYQMRFDLSEGFPLVTTKKTHLKAIISELLWFIEGSTDERRLAEIHFGDKASNLIGKKTVWTANADAQGKDLGYTNTDTIKELGPVYGSQWRSWEGANGKKVDQLADVINQIKTNPDSRRIILNAWNVAEIENMALPPCHT
;
A
#
# COMPACT_ATOMS: atom_id res chain seq x y z
N MET A 1 -16.58 19.28 2.27
CA MET A 1 -16.94 18.09 3.10
C MET A 1 -17.62 18.53 4.38
N LEU A 2 -17.07 19.46 5.16
CA LEU A 2 -17.72 19.95 6.39
C LEU A 2 -19.07 20.62 6.16
N ASP A 3 -19.22 21.36 5.06
CA ASP A 3 -20.47 22.11 4.80
C ASP A 3 -21.58 21.27 4.14
N ASN A 4 -21.20 20.30 3.29
CA ASN A 4 -22.14 19.59 2.40
C ASN A 4 -22.01 18.06 2.46
N GLY A 5 -21.24 17.51 3.40
CA GLY A 5 -20.99 16.08 3.49
C GLY A 5 -22.13 15.33 4.17
N ILE A 6 -22.29 14.06 3.80
CA ILE A 6 -23.30 13.17 4.39
C ILE A 6 -22.67 12.38 5.53
N LYS A 7 -23.28 12.44 6.72
CA LYS A 7 -22.89 11.59 7.86
C LYS A 7 -23.26 10.13 7.59
N LYS A 8 -22.33 9.23 7.85
CA LYS A 8 -22.47 7.78 7.68
C LYS A 8 -21.81 7.06 8.83
N GLU A 9 -22.31 5.87 9.15
CA GLU A 9 -21.59 4.93 10.00
C GLU A 9 -20.49 4.22 9.20
N ASP A 10 -19.47 3.72 9.88
CA ASP A 10 -18.33 3.02 9.28
C ASP A 10 -17.95 1.78 10.10
N ARG A 11 -17.08 0.91 9.55
CA ARG A 11 -16.69 -0.34 10.23
C ARG A 11 -15.95 -0.12 11.56
N THR A 12 -15.43 1.09 11.80
CA THR A 12 -14.69 1.41 13.02
C THR A 12 -15.60 1.83 14.16
N GLY A 13 -16.88 2.10 13.89
CA GLY A 13 -17.84 2.62 14.88
C GLY A 13 -17.66 4.10 15.22
N THR A 14 -16.73 4.80 14.56
CA THR A 14 -16.48 6.23 14.79
C THR A 14 -17.46 7.10 13.99
N GLY A 15 -17.91 6.60 12.85
CA GLY A 15 -18.69 7.36 11.89
C GLY A 15 -17.83 8.32 11.06
N THR A 16 -18.32 8.69 9.89
CA THR A 16 -17.63 9.55 8.93
C THR A 16 -18.58 10.59 8.32
N THR A 17 -18.03 11.70 7.85
CA THR A 17 -18.75 12.64 6.97
C THR A 17 -18.11 12.55 5.60
N SER A 18 -18.89 12.19 4.57
CA SER A 18 -18.34 11.80 3.26
C SER A 18 -18.93 12.60 2.10
N VAL A 19 -18.15 12.73 1.04
CA VAL A 19 -18.56 13.13 -0.31
C VAL A 19 -18.03 12.07 -1.29
N PHE A 20 -18.69 11.87 -2.43
CA PHE A 20 -18.29 10.86 -3.43
C PHE A 20 -17.80 11.55 -4.71
N GLY A 21 -16.68 11.08 -5.25
CA GLY A 21 -16.13 11.57 -6.52
C GLY A 21 -15.50 12.96 -6.42
N TYR A 22 -14.37 13.08 -5.73
CA TYR A 22 -13.59 14.32 -5.68
C TYR A 22 -12.27 14.15 -6.44
N GLN A 23 -11.83 15.19 -7.14
CA GLN A 23 -10.58 15.18 -7.89
C GLN A 23 -9.67 16.32 -7.44
N MET A 24 -8.39 16.00 -7.22
CA MET A 24 -7.33 16.98 -6.99
C MET A 24 -6.32 16.91 -8.12
N ARG A 25 -5.67 18.03 -8.43
CA ARG A 25 -4.59 18.15 -9.41
C ARG A 25 -3.47 18.97 -8.80
N PHE A 26 -2.23 18.53 -9.00
CA PHE A 26 -1.03 19.20 -8.52
C PHE A 26 -0.02 19.24 -9.67
N ASP A 27 0.58 20.41 -9.91
CA ASP A 27 1.66 20.53 -10.88
C ASP A 27 2.98 20.19 -10.21
N LEU A 28 3.63 19.11 -10.67
CA LEU A 28 4.88 18.63 -10.10
C LEU A 28 6.11 19.37 -10.64
N SER A 29 6.01 20.16 -11.72
CA SER A 29 7.12 21.04 -12.14
C SER A 29 7.27 22.26 -11.23
N GLU A 30 6.18 22.68 -10.58
CA GLU A 30 6.16 23.81 -9.64
C GLU A 30 6.58 23.41 -8.21
N GLY A 31 6.61 22.12 -7.90
CA GLY A 31 7.09 21.62 -6.62
C GLY A 31 6.44 20.32 -6.16
N PHE A 32 6.72 19.93 -4.92
CA PHE A 32 6.18 18.72 -4.32
C PHE A 32 4.96 19.05 -3.44
N PRO A 33 3.76 18.47 -3.69
CA PRO A 33 2.51 18.83 -3.00
C PRO A 33 2.42 18.23 -1.58
N LEU A 34 3.44 18.46 -0.76
CA LEU A 34 3.43 18.12 0.66
C LEU A 34 2.62 19.17 1.42
N VAL A 35 1.58 18.72 2.14
CA VAL A 35 0.77 19.63 2.95
C VAL A 35 1.63 20.36 3.99
N THR A 36 1.46 21.68 4.09
CA THR A 36 2.25 22.55 4.98
C THR A 36 1.49 22.97 6.24
N THR A 37 0.16 22.78 6.26
CA THR A 37 -0.71 23.12 7.40
C THR A 37 -0.52 22.20 8.60
N LYS A 38 0.22 21.10 8.44
CA LYS A 38 0.65 20.20 9.52
C LYS A 38 1.94 19.49 9.12
N LYS A 39 2.73 19.05 10.10
CA LYS A 39 3.92 18.23 9.85
C LYS A 39 3.53 16.84 9.34
N THR A 40 4.23 16.36 8.33
CA THR A 40 4.04 15.04 7.72
C THR A 40 5.20 14.10 8.05
N HIS A 41 4.92 12.82 8.24
CA HIS A 41 5.94 11.80 8.53
C HIS A 41 6.57 11.23 7.24
N LEU A 42 7.26 12.08 6.46
CA LEU A 42 7.72 11.75 5.10
C LEU A 42 8.57 10.47 5.01
N LYS A 43 9.44 10.23 6.00
CA LYS A 43 10.26 9.01 6.06
C LYS A 43 9.41 7.74 6.00
N ALA A 44 8.25 7.72 6.68
CA ALA A 44 7.38 6.54 6.71
C ALA A 44 6.74 6.28 5.33
N ILE A 45 6.28 7.35 4.68
CA ILE A 45 5.67 7.28 3.34
C ILE A 45 6.68 6.75 2.32
N ILE A 46 7.92 7.26 2.35
CA ILE A 46 8.97 6.80 1.43
C ILE A 46 9.34 5.34 1.72
N SER A 47 9.48 4.95 2.99
CA SER A 47 9.78 3.56 3.36
C SER A 47 8.71 2.59 2.88
N GLU A 48 7.43 2.96 3.02
CA GLU A 48 6.29 2.17 2.52
C GLU A 48 6.33 2.04 0.99
N LEU A 49 6.59 3.12 0.26
CA LEU A 49 6.71 3.06 -1.19
C LEU A 49 7.87 2.15 -1.64
N LEU A 50 9.02 2.22 -0.97
CA LEU A 50 10.16 1.33 -1.26
C LEU A 50 9.82 -0.13 -0.98
N TRP A 51 9.10 -0.40 0.10
CA TRP A 51 8.61 -1.73 0.45
C TRP A 51 7.64 -2.30 -0.60
N PHE A 52 6.72 -1.48 -1.12
CA PHE A 52 5.85 -1.86 -2.25
C PHE A 52 6.66 -2.15 -3.52
N ILE A 53 7.63 -1.29 -3.86
CA ILE A 53 8.48 -1.47 -5.04
C ILE A 53 9.30 -2.76 -4.94
N GLU A 54 9.81 -3.12 -3.76
CA GLU A 54 10.52 -4.39 -3.52
C GLU A 54 9.60 -5.61 -3.67
N GLY A 55 8.29 -5.43 -3.53
CA GLY A 55 7.29 -6.49 -3.66
C GLY A 55 7.08 -7.30 -2.38
N SER A 56 7.55 -6.78 -1.24
CA SER A 56 7.47 -7.49 0.05
C SER A 56 6.05 -7.45 0.62
N THR A 57 5.72 -8.49 1.39
CA THR A 57 4.46 -8.67 2.15
C THR A 57 4.70 -8.74 3.66
N ASP A 58 5.97 -8.66 4.08
CA ASP A 58 6.38 -8.72 5.48
C ASP A 58 6.53 -7.31 6.06
N GLU A 59 5.72 -6.99 7.07
CA GLU A 59 5.79 -5.72 7.80
C GLU A 59 7.14 -5.51 8.50
N ARG A 60 7.83 -6.59 8.89
CA ARG A 60 9.16 -6.47 9.50
C ARG A 60 10.18 -5.96 8.50
N ARG A 61 10.07 -6.34 7.23
CA ARG A 61 10.88 -5.76 6.15
C ARG A 61 10.64 -4.26 5.99
N LEU A 62 9.38 -3.80 6.10
CA LEU A 62 9.08 -2.36 6.13
C LEU A 62 9.76 -1.68 7.33
N ALA A 63 9.76 -2.30 8.51
CA ALA A 63 10.45 -1.78 9.68
C ALA A 63 11.97 -1.66 9.44
N GLU A 64 12.59 -2.64 8.78
CA GLU A 64 14.01 -2.56 8.41
C GLU A 64 14.31 -1.36 7.50
N ILE A 65 13.51 -1.16 6.46
CA ILE A 65 13.65 -0.01 5.55
C ILE A 65 13.44 1.31 6.31
N HIS A 66 12.48 1.34 7.24
CA HIS A 66 12.12 2.55 7.96
C HIS A 66 13.14 2.95 9.04
N PHE A 67 13.64 1.98 9.79
CA PHE A 67 14.55 2.24 10.91
C PHE A 67 16.03 2.07 10.54
N GLY A 68 16.33 1.40 9.42
CA GLY A 68 17.70 1.18 8.95
C GLY A 68 18.47 0.14 9.78
N ASP A 69 17.77 -0.85 10.33
CA ASP A 69 18.33 -1.91 11.17
C ASP A 69 17.65 -3.25 10.86
N LYS A 70 18.19 -4.36 11.35
CA LYS A 70 17.65 -5.70 11.14
C LYS A 70 16.41 -5.94 12.00
N ALA A 71 15.48 -6.77 11.51
CA ALA A 71 14.23 -7.10 12.22
C ALA A 71 14.44 -7.51 13.69
N SER A 72 15.51 -8.26 13.99
CA SER A 72 15.87 -8.70 15.36
C SER A 72 16.17 -7.57 16.34
N ASN A 73 16.64 -6.41 15.85
CA ASN A 73 16.96 -5.24 16.67
C ASN A 73 15.76 -4.28 16.80
N LEU A 74 14.69 -4.56 16.06
CA LEU A 74 13.52 -3.69 15.93
C LEU A 74 12.29 -4.26 16.64
N ILE A 75 12.44 -5.27 17.50
CA ILE A 75 11.34 -5.84 18.27
C ILE A 75 10.60 -4.73 19.04
N GLY A 76 9.27 -4.70 18.89
CA GLY A 76 8.40 -3.67 19.47
C GLY A 76 8.33 -2.34 18.69
N LYS A 77 9.16 -2.13 17.66
CA LYS A 77 9.03 -0.97 16.76
C LYS A 77 7.85 -1.17 15.82
N LYS A 78 7.03 -0.13 15.68
CA LYS A 78 5.81 -0.12 14.88
C LYS A 78 5.96 0.69 13.60
N THR A 79 5.29 0.27 12.55
CA THR A 79 5.08 0.97 11.29
C THR A 79 3.59 1.22 11.07
N VAL A 80 3.21 1.75 9.91
CA VAL A 80 1.81 1.96 9.54
C VAL A 80 1.03 0.65 9.40
N TRP A 81 1.70 -0.47 9.14
CA TRP A 81 1.08 -1.78 8.88
C TRP A 81 1.03 -2.72 10.09
N THR A 82 1.72 -2.39 11.20
CA THR A 82 1.82 -3.31 12.35
C THR A 82 0.46 -3.74 12.88
N ALA A 83 -0.50 -2.81 12.98
CA ALA A 83 -1.83 -3.10 13.50
C ALA A 83 -2.61 -4.07 12.59
N ASN A 84 -2.43 -3.98 11.26
CA ASN A 84 -3.07 -4.89 10.33
C ASN A 84 -2.44 -6.28 10.36
N ALA A 85 -1.11 -6.36 10.46
CA ALA A 85 -0.42 -7.64 10.61
C ALA A 85 -0.84 -8.36 11.91
N ASP A 86 -0.89 -7.62 13.02
CA ASP A 86 -1.21 -8.16 14.36
C ASP A 86 -2.69 -8.51 14.54
N ALA A 87 -3.56 -8.05 13.65
CA ALA A 87 -4.98 -8.37 13.62
C ALA A 87 -5.34 -9.21 12.39
N GLN A 88 -5.67 -8.57 11.25
CA GLN A 88 -6.17 -9.26 10.07
C GLN A 88 -5.17 -10.28 9.50
N GLY A 89 -3.88 -9.93 9.43
CA GLY A 89 -2.86 -10.85 8.93
C GLY A 89 -2.80 -12.14 9.76
N LYS A 90 -2.83 -11.98 11.09
CA LYS A 90 -2.89 -13.11 12.03
C LYS A 90 -4.20 -13.90 11.91
N ASP A 91 -5.35 -13.23 11.79
CA ASP A 91 -6.66 -13.88 11.66
C ASP A 91 -6.78 -14.70 10.35
N LEU A 92 -6.12 -14.24 9.28
CA LEU A 92 -5.97 -14.97 8.01
C LEU A 92 -4.98 -16.14 8.09
N GLY A 93 -4.32 -16.35 9.24
CA GLY A 93 -3.39 -17.45 9.47
C GLY A 93 -1.97 -17.21 8.97
N TYR A 94 -1.61 -15.96 8.63
CA TYR A 94 -0.25 -15.64 8.22
C TYR A 94 0.74 -15.64 9.38
N THR A 95 2.02 -15.88 9.07
CA THR A 95 3.11 -15.82 10.04
C THR A 95 3.15 -14.46 10.72
N ASN A 96 3.03 -14.46 12.05
CA ASN A 96 3.14 -13.26 12.86
C ASN A 96 3.99 -13.55 14.12
N THR A 97 5.26 -13.15 14.05
CA THR A 97 6.27 -13.25 15.10
C THR A 97 6.92 -11.88 15.31
N ASP A 98 7.90 -11.78 16.21
CA ASP A 98 8.65 -10.54 16.44
C ASP A 98 9.51 -10.12 15.23
N THR A 99 9.89 -11.08 14.39
CA THR A 99 10.83 -10.86 13.26
C THR A 99 10.24 -11.15 11.89
N ILE A 100 9.01 -11.67 11.80
CA ILE A 100 8.26 -11.84 10.53
C ILE A 100 6.78 -11.54 10.79
N LYS A 101 6.17 -10.67 9.97
CA LYS A 101 4.76 -10.27 10.09
C LYS A 101 4.13 -10.13 8.71
N GLU A 102 3.64 -11.24 8.19
CA GLU A 102 3.09 -11.36 6.85
C GLU A 102 1.67 -10.77 6.74
N LEU A 103 1.41 -10.07 5.64
CA LEU A 103 0.15 -9.37 5.36
C LEU A 103 -0.68 -10.01 4.24
N GLY A 104 -0.20 -11.11 3.65
CA GLY A 104 -0.78 -11.68 2.44
C GLY A 104 -0.45 -10.86 1.20
N PRO A 105 -1.14 -11.10 0.07
CA PRO A 105 -0.77 -10.56 -1.24
C PRO A 105 -1.25 -9.11 -1.42
N VAL A 106 -0.80 -8.20 -0.55
CA VAL A 106 -1.06 -6.76 -0.61
C VAL A 106 -0.28 -6.07 -1.74
N TYR A 107 -0.36 -4.73 -1.84
CA TYR A 107 0.17 -3.90 -2.94
C TYR A 107 1.46 -4.40 -3.61
N GLY A 108 2.56 -4.57 -2.87
CA GLY A 108 3.84 -4.95 -3.44
C GLY A 108 3.82 -6.29 -4.17
N SER A 109 3.15 -7.28 -3.58
CA SER A 109 2.93 -8.59 -4.21
C SER A 109 2.20 -8.45 -5.55
N GLN A 110 1.13 -7.64 -5.58
CA GLN A 110 0.39 -7.39 -6.81
C GLN A 110 1.21 -6.63 -7.85
N TRP A 111 2.05 -5.68 -7.44
CA TRP A 111 2.87 -4.89 -8.37
C TRP A 111 4.00 -5.70 -9.02
N ARG A 112 4.60 -6.62 -8.28
CA ARG A 112 5.81 -7.35 -8.71
C ARG A 112 5.56 -8.81 -9.08
N SER A 113 4.44 -9.39 -8.67
CA SER A 113 4.17 -10.82 -8.78
C SER A 113 2.66 -11.13 -8.82
N TRP A 114 1.90 -10.34 -9.59
CA TRP A 114 0.46 -10.58 -9.78
C TRP A 114 0.21 -11.99 -10.32
N GLU A 115 -0.56 -12.81 -9.60
CA GLU A 115 -0.90 -14.16 -10.02
C GLU A 115 -2.19 -14.16 -10.85
N GLY A 116 -2.09 -14.61 -12.11
CA GLY A 116 -3.24 -14.82 -12.99
C GLY A 116 -3.90 -16.17 -12.74
N ALA A 117 -5.15 -16.32 -13.20
CA ALA A 117 -5.92 -17.57 -13.06
C ALA A 117 -5.26 -18.81 -13.72
N ASN A 118 -4.27 -18.61 -14.59
CA ASN A 118 -3.46 -19.65 -15.21
C ASN A 118 -2.17 -19.98 -14.44
N GLY A 119 -1.98 -19.43 -13.24
CA GLY A 119 -0.77 -19.56 -12.42
C GLY A 119 0.42 -18.73 -12.93
N LYS A 120 0.26 -17.95 -14.02
CA LYS A 120 1.33 -17.09 -14.52
C LYS A 120 1.44 -15.85 -13.62
N LYS A 121 2.68 -15.52 -13.24
CA LYS A 121 3.00 -14.27 -12.55
C LYS A 121 3.32 -13.14 -13.51
N VAL A 122 2.89 -11.92 -13.18
CA VAL A 122 3.11 -10.69 -13.96
C VAL A 122 3.80 -9.66 -13.06
N ASP A 123 4.94 -9.13 -13.51
CA ASP A 123 5.63 -8.00 -12.89
C ASP A 123 5.15 -6.69 -13.57
N GLN A 124 4.02 -6.18 -13.08
CA GLN A 124 3.37 -4.99 -13.65
C GLN A 124 4.27 -3.76 -13.60
N LEU A 125 5.07 -3.60 -12.53
CA LEU A 125 5.95 -2.45 -12.38
C LEU A 125 7.05 -2.45 -13.45
N ALA A 126 7.67 -3.61 -13.69
CA ALA A 126 8.67 -3.75 -14.75
C ALA A 126 8.07 -3.46 -16.13
N ASP A 127 6.88 -3.99 -16.41
CA ASP A 127 6.17 -3.79 -17.67
C ASP A 127 5.79 -2.32 -17.91
N VAL A 128 5.30 -1.62 -16.88
CA VAL A 128 4.98 -0.19 -16.94
C VAL A 128 6.22 0.64 -17.23
N ILE A 129 7.34 0.39 -16.53
CA ILE A 129 8.60 1.10 -16.76
C ILE A 129 9.08 0.87 -18.20
N ASN A 130 8.98 -0.37 -18.68
CA ASN A 130 9.36 -0.70 -20.04
C ASN A 130 8.48 0.01 -21.08
N GLN A 131 7.16 0.05 -20.87
CA GLN A 131 6.23 0.76 -21.77
C GLN A 131 6.48 2.26 -21.78
N ILE A 132 6.73 2.91 -20.63
CA ILE A 132 7.08 4.34 -20.57
C ILE A 132 8.31 4.64 -21.44
N LYS A 133 9.30 3.72 -21.44
CA LYS A 133 10.54 3.88 -22.22
C LYS A 133 10.37 3.59 -23.71
N THR A 134 9.53 2.62 -24.08
CA THR A 134 9.51 2.05 -25.45
C THR A 134 8.24 2.37 -26.23
N ASN A 135 7.15 2.71 -25.56
CA ASN A 135 5.85 3.05 -26.15
C ASN A 135 5.09 4.05 -25.25
N PRO A 136 5.61 5.29 -25.08
CA PRO A 136 5.07 6.28 -24.15
C PRO A 136 3.64 6.72 -24.48
N ASP A 137 3.21 6.64 -25.75
CA ASP A 137 1.85 6.99 -26.18
C ASP A 137 0.82 5.87 -25.91
N SER A 138 1.27 4.75 -25.32
CA SER A 138 0.38 3.67 -24.90
C SER A 138 -0.65 4.18 -23.91
N ARG A 139 -1.93 3.97 -24.24
CA ARG A 139 -3.06 4.24 -23.33
C ARG A 139 -3.33 3.08 -22.35
N ARG A 140 -2.36 2.16 -22.21
CA ARG A 140 -2.46 0.93 -21.41
C ARG A 140 -1.37 0.84 -20.33
N ILE A 141 -0.70 1.95 -20.04
CA ILE A 141 0.29 2.04 -18.97
C ILE A 141 -0.48 2.17 -17.65
N ILE A 142 -0.79 1.03 -17.04
CA ILE A 142 -1.59 0.92 -15.82
C ILE A 142 -0.86 -0.01 -14.85
N LEU A 143 -0.85 0.37 -13.58
CA LEU A 143 -0.43 -0.46 -12.45
C LEU A 143 -1.65 -0.63 -11.55
N ASN A 144 -2.07 -1.88 -11.28
CA ASN A 144 -3.27 -2.17 -10.51
C ASN A 144 -2.94 -3.01 -9.28
N ALA A 145 -3.47 -2.64 -8.12
CA ALA A 145 -3.37 -3.43 -6.90
C ALA A 145 -4.63 -4.27 -6.62
N TRP A 146 -5.76 -3.95 -7.26
CA TRP A 146 -7.05 -4.58 -6.98
C TRP A 146 -7.22 -5.94 -7.68
N ASN A 147 -6.69 -7.01 -7.08
CA ASN A 147 -6.88 -8.38 -7.55
C ASN A 147 -8.10 -9.03 -6.88
N VAL A 148 -9.22 -9.08 -7.61
CA VAL A 148 -10.51 -9.58 -7.12
C VAL A 148 -10.42 -11.00 -6.55
N ALA A 149 -9.58 -11.86 -7.11
CA ALA A 149 -9.42 -13.24 -6.65
C ALA A 149 -8.68 -13.36 -5.31
N GLU A 150 -7.91 -12.33 -4.94
CA GLU A 150 -7.02 -12.34 -3.78
C GLU A 150 -7.49 -11.44 -2.63
N ILE A 151 -8.59 -10.69 -2.79
CA ILE A 151 -9.02 -9.68 -1.79
C ILE A 151 -9.17 -10.28 -0.40
N GLU A 152 -9.81 -11.45 -0.29
CA GLU A 152 -10.05 -12.14 0.99
C GLU A 152 -8.76 -12.67 1.64
N ASN A 153 -7.67 -12.73 0.88
CA ASN A 153 -6.35 -13.13 1.37
C ASN A 153 -5.52 -11.92 1.84
N MET A 154 -5.98 -10.68 1.64
CA MET A 154 -5.22 -9.49 2.01
C MET A 154 -5.57 -9.03 3.43
N ALA A 155 -4.55 -8.81 4.28
CA ALA A 155 -4.77 -8.22 5.61
C ALA A 155 -5.48 -6.85 5.57
N LEU A 156 -5.33 -6.12 4.47
CA LEU A 156 -6.14 -4.95 4.16
C LEU A 156 -6.30 -4.84 2.64
N PRO A 157 -7.54 -4.77 2.12
CA PRO A 157 -7.78 -4.50 0.71
C PRO A 157 -7.16 -3.16 0.25
N PRO A 158 -6.66 -3.06 -0.99
CA PRO A 158 -6.00 -1.85 -1.47
C PRO A 158 -6.94 -0.64 -1.53
N CYS A 159 -6.56 0.45 -0.89
CA CYS A 159 -7.25 1.74 -0.99
C CYS A 159 -6.89 2.49 -2.28
N HIS A 160 -5.70 2.22 -2.82
CA HIS A 160 -5.20 2.79 -4.08
C HIS A 160 -5.26 1.69 -5.13
N THR A 161 -6.30 1.73 -5.97
CA THR A 161 -6.62 0.70 -6.97
C THR A 161 -5.65 0.72 -8.14
#